data_AF-A0A7J6M8R5-F1
#
_entry.id   AF-A0A7J6M8R5-F1
#
_cell.length_a   1.000
_cell.length_b   1.000
_cell.length_c   1.000
_cell.angle_alpha   90.00
_cell.angle_beta   90.00
_cell.angle_gamma   90.00
#
_symmetry.space_group_name_H-M   'P 1'
#
loop_
_entity.id
_entity.type
_entity.pdbx_description
1 polymer ?
#
loop_
_entity_poly.entity_id
_entity_poly.type
_entity_poly.pdbx_seq_one_letter_code
_entity_poly.pdbx_strand_id
1 'polypeptide(L)'
;MPAEEGYHEDGRSAATSVPGNAAAIDLDLERTFSHLSSAAAGRCEAKILLNRFVEEHPSVGYTQGMNYVATCLVLRHTREGHCAQEVAYQQFVAIMGHLSGLWSDGLPLLEPAIDCYSKCCKKYLPRLYARLVYLHVEPLAYLPTGWLSLFSKWLPMDCVLLVLDLVAGHGLHALLAVTLAIFHQYQDMMVQMRTMHQVLNFINRDMQLQPIEADKLISSTTMVWLPRVQRTVGSEVDAAVREACVRSARKISSSPPDDQRTVEDPELSASVGSSRQSAGSTGLPAGEGEGEEPSRPPPASTGARAADGEIRSPTANSKPHTPDLLSPMANGTACSDRHRTVINKQDTADHRTTDGGSSSAKVPTAVVWDGDWRIPQEIERLKVQVADRDETIRSLRAEMRILKQERRDAIEMQMKCVRAKDELQRQLLGEIADLRYRLNDEDS
;
A
#
# COMPACT_ATOMS: atom_id res chain seq x y z
N MET A 1 -22.54 -36.48 -17.22
CA MET A 1 -23.50 -35.56 -17.87
C MET A 1 -24.85 -36.25 -17.88
N PRO A 2 -25.86 -35.75 -17.14
CA PRO A 2 -25.78 -34.80 -16.02
C PRO A 2 -25.34 -35.59 -14.75
N ALA A 3 -25.53 -35.18 -13.49
CA ALA A 3 -26.01 -33.90 -12.92
C ALA A 3 -25.09 -33.49 -11.75
N GLU A 4 -25.16 -32.22 -11.33
CA GLU A 4 -24.35 -31.68 -10.23
C GLU A 4 -25.11 -31.74 -8.90
N GLU A 5 -24.43 -32.09 -7.81
CA GLU A 5 -24.96 -31.97 -6.45
C GLU A 5 -24.56 -30.61 -5.86
N GLY A 6 -25.54 -29.80 -5.48
CA GLY A 6 -25.31 -28.46 -4.95
C GLY A 6 -24.87 -28.47 -3.50
N TYR A 7 -23.72 -27.86 -3.21
CA TYR A 7 -23.32 -27.52 -1.85
C TYR A 7 -24.12 -26.31 -1.37
N HIS A 8 -24.77 -26.43 -0.20
CA HIS A 8 -25.30 -25.27 0.52
C HIS A 8 -24.15 -24.48 1.15
N GLU A 9 -23.97 -23.22 0.75
CA GLU A 9 -23.19 -22.27 1.55
C GLU A 9 -24.09 -21.61 2.60
N ASP A 10 -23.71 -21.71 3.87
CA ASP A 10 -24.39 -21.00 4.96
C ASP A 10 -24.15 -19.49 4.88
N GLY A 11 -25.22 -18.72 5.02
CA GLY A 11 -25.21 -17.28 4.77
C GLY A 11 -24.34 -16.47 5.72
N ARG A 12 -23.14 -16.07 5.29
CA ARG A 12 -22.51 -14.85 5.80
C ARG A 12 -23.24 -13.64 5.23
N SER A 13 -23.69 -12.75 6.12
CA SER A 13 -24.36 -11.51 5.75
C SER A 13 -23.50 -10.69 4.79
N ALA A 14 -24.01 -10.42 3.59
CA ALA A 14 -23.35 -9.57 2.62
C ALA A 14 -23.43 -8.11 3.08
N ALA A 15 -22.35 -7.61 3.69
CA ALA A 15 -22.24 -6.22 4.08
C ALA A 15 -22.37 -5.32 2.84
N THR A 16 -23.36 -4.43 2.83
CA THR A 16 -23.53 -3.44 1.77
C THR A 16 -22.50 -2.32 1.94
N SER A 17 -21.28 -2.57 1.44
CA SER A 17 -20.36 -1.49 1.12
C SER A 17 -21.02 -0.51 0.13
N VAL A 18 -20.68 0.78 0.23
CA VAL A 18 -21.24 1.80 -0.65
C VAL A 18 -20.89 1.43 -2.10
N PRO A 19 -21.87 1.26 -3.03
CA PRO A 19 -21.63 0.57 -4.30
C PRO A 19 -20.49 1.15 -5.17
N GLY A 20 -20.25 2.46 -5.09
CA GLY A 20 -19.13 3.10 -5.79
C GLY A 20 -17.75 2.66 -5.29
N ASN A 21 -17.59 2.38 -3.99
CA ASN A 21 -16.30 1.99 -3.41
C ASN A 21 -15.91 0.57 -3.84
N ALA A 22 -16.85 -0.38 -3.84
CA ALA A 22 -16.59 -1.75 -4.28
C ALA A 22 -16.15 -1.82 -5.75
N ALA A 23 -16.86 -1.09 -6.64
CA ALA A 23 -16.51 -1.00 -8.05
C ALA A 23 -15.16 -0.31 -8.29
N ALA A 24 -14.81 0.72 -7.50
CA ALA A 24 -13.51 1.38 -7.57
C ALA A 24 -12.36 0.45 -7.11
N ILE A 25 -12.57 -0.31 -6.02
CA ILE A 25 -11.62 -1.32 -5.52
C ILE A 25 -11.33 -2.37 -6.60
N ASP A 26 -12.37 -2.91 -7.26
CA ASP A 26 -12.18 -3.93 -8.31
C ASP A 26 -11.39 -3.38 -9.51
N LEU A 27 -11.79 -2.22 -10.03
CA LEU A 27 -11.12 -1.57 -11.17
C LEU A 27 -9.65 -1.22 -10.87
N ASP A 28 -9.33 -0.83 -9.63
CA ASP A 28 -7.94 -0.59 -9.23
C ASP A 28 -7.16 -1.90 -9.02
N LEU A 29 -7.75 -2.94 -8.43
CA LEU A 29 -7.09 -4.23 -8.21
C LEU A 29 -6.76 -4.97 -9.52
N GLU A 30 -7.55 -4.80 -10.58
CA GLU A 30 -7.22 -5.32 -11.92
C GLU A 30 -5.92 -4.74 -12.48
N ARG A 31 -5.64 -3.45 -12.23
CA ARG A 31 -4.42 -2.75 -12.66
C ARG A 31 -3.31 -2.71 -11.62
N THR A 32 -3.51 -3.29 -10.43
CA THR A 32 -2.52 -3.30 -9.34
C THR A 32 -1.47 -4.37 -9.60
N PHE A 33 -0.21 -3.96 -9.75
CA PHE A 33 0.93 -4.85 -10.03
C PHE A 33 0.66 -5.86 -11.16
N SER A 34 -0.03 -5.46 -12.23
CA SER A 34 -0.45 -6.35 -13.33
C SER A 34 0.69 -7.03 -14.10
N HIS A 35 1.94 -6.61 -13.88
CA HIS A 35 3.17 -7.25 -14.37
C HIS A 35 3.70 -8.38 -13.47
N LEU A 36 3.18 -8.54 -12.24
CA LEU A 36 3.54 -9.60 -11.31
C LEU A 36 2.48 -10.71 -11.33
N SER A 37 2.86 -11.92 -11.75
CA SER A 37 1.97 -13.10 -11.71
C SER A 37 1.47 -13.41 -10.30
N SER A 38 2.26 -13.10 -9.26
CA SER A 38 1.87 -13.25 -7.86
C SER A 38 0.74 -12.30 -7.45
N ALA A 39 0.62 -11.11 -8.06
CA ALA A 39 -0.46 -10.17 -7.72
C ALA A 39 -1.84 -10.78 -7.97
N ALA A 40 -1.99 -11.55 -9.06
CA ALA A 40 -3.23 -12.25 -9.37
C ALA A 40 -3.70 -13.17 -8.22
N ALA A 41 -2.77 -13.78 -7.47
CA ALA A 41 -3.01 -14.67 -6.34
C ALA A 41 -3.13 -13.95 -4.97
N GLY A 42 -3.01 -12.61 -4.94
CA GLY A 42 -3.26 -11.78 -3.75
C GLY A 42 -4.43 -10.80 -3.91
N ARG A 43 -5.07 -10.75 -5.10
CA ARG A 43 -6.18 -9.80 -5.36
C ARG A 43 -7.42 -10.08 -4.52
N CYS A 44 -7.73 -11.34 -4.22
CA CYS A 44 -8.92 -11.70 -3.45
C CYS A 44 -8.80 -11.21 -2.00
N GLU A 45 -7.66 -11.51 -1.38
CA GLU A 45 -7.29 -11.15 -0.02
C GLU A 45 -7.16 -9.63 0.10
N ALA A 46 -6.59 -8.95 -0.90
CA ALA A 46 -6.55 -7.48 -0.97
C ALA A 46 -7.94 -6.86 -1.12
N LYS A 47 -8.85 -7.46 -1.90
CA LYS A 47 -10.25 -7.04 -1.98
C LYS A 47 -10.96 -7.16 -0.64
N ILE A 48 -10.79 -8.30 0.07
CA ILE A 48 -11.36 -8.52 1.39
C ILE A 48 -10.80 -7.50 2.41
N LEU A 49 -9.49 -7.27 2.40
CA LEU A 49 -8.80 -6.29 3.25
C LEU A 49 -9.36 -4.88 3.04
N LEU A 50 -9.50 -4.45 1.78
CA LEU A 50 -9.97 -3.11 1.43
C LEU A 50 -11.45 -2.90 1.74
N ASN A 51 -12.34 -3.86 1.44
CA ASN A 51 -13.76 -3.72 1.77
C ASN A 51 -13.97 -3.68 3.29
N ARG A 52 -13.31 -4.56 4.05
CA ARG A 52 -13.32 -4.52 5.51
C ARG A 52 -12.85 -3.16 6.06
N PHE A 53 -11.77 -2.59 5.50
CA PHE A 53 -11.30 -1.26 5.92
C PHE A 53 -12.34 -0.16 5.63
N VAL A 54 -13.01 -0.20 4.47
CA VAL A 54 -14.05 0.77 4.10
C VAL A 54 -15.28 0.64 5.00
N GLU A 55 -15.63 -0.57 5.41
CA GLU A 55 -16.73 -0.87 6.34
C GLU A 55 -16.41 -0.44 7.78
N GLU A 56 -15.18 -0.68 8.27
CA GLU A 56 -14.73 -0.25 9.60
C GLU A 56 -14.39 1.26 9.68
N HIS A 57 -14.03 1.89 8.56
CA HIS A 57 -13.60 3.29 8.47
C HIS A 57 -14.29 4.11 7.35
N PRO A 58 -15.63 4.25 7.35
CA PRO A 58 -16.38 4.93 6.29
C PRO A 58 -16.06 6.43 6.13
N SER A 59 -15.42 7.05 7.14
CA SER A 59 -14.95 8.44 7.08
C SER A 59 -13.61 8.64 6.34
N VAL A 60 -12.87 7.55 6.09
CA VAL A 60 -11.72 7.53 5.17
C VAL A 60 -12.17 7.00 3.81
N GLY A 61 -13.03 5.98 3.79
CA GLY A 61 -13.54 5.38 2.56
C GLY A 61 -12.45 4.68 1.74
N TYR A 62 -12.61 4.69 0.42
CA TYR A 62 -11.61 4.18 -0.52
C TYR A 62 -11.11 5.30 -1.44
N THR A 63 -9.79 5.50 -1.47
CA THR A 63 -9.12 6.45 -2.35
C THR A 63 -8.02 5.73 -3.14
N GLN A 64 -7.94 6.02 -4.44
CA GLN A 64 -6.97 5.39 -5.34
C GLN A 64 -5.54 5.50 -4.79
N GLY A 65 -4.84 4.36 -4.75
CA GLY A 65 -3.52 4.21 -4.17
C GLY A 65 -3.50 3.21 -3.02
N MET A 66 -4.57 3.16 -2.21
CA MET A 66 -4.75 2.20 -1.11
C MET A 66 -4.64 0.74 -1.58
N ASN A 67 -5.08 0.45 -2.80
CA ASN A 67 -4.93 -0.84 -3.49
C ASN A 67 -3.49 -1.35 -3.54
N TYR A 68 -2.50 -0.48 -3.81
CA TYR A 68 -1.10 -0.87 -3.82
C TYR A 68 -0.62 -1.26 -2.41
N VAL A 69 -0.97 -0.46 -1.39
CA VAL A 69 -0.60 -0.71 0.00
C VAL A 69 -1.19 -2.04 0.51
N ALA A 70 -2.48 -2.28 0.25
CA ALA A 70 -3.15 -3.53 0.61
C ALA A 70 -2.51 -4.73 -0.08
N THR A 71 -2.26 -4.64 -1.39
CA THR A 71 -1.64 -5.73 -2.17
C THR A 71 -0.19 -5.98 -1.73
N CYS A 72 0.59 -4.96 -1.35
CA CYS A 72 1.92 -5.14 -0.79
C CYS A 72 1.91 -5.94 0.52
N LEU A 73 1.05 -5.54 1.47
CA LEU A 73 0.94 -6.20 2.77
C LEU A 73 0.38 -7.62 2.64
N VAL A 74 -0.56 -7.85 1.72
CA VAL A 74 -1.03 -9.19 1.38
C VAL A 74 0.09 -10.03 0.78
N LEU A 75 0.79 -9.59 -0.27
CA LEU A 75 1.79 -10.42 -0.96
C LEU A 75 3.02 -10.75 -0.09
N ARG A 76 3.34 -9.91 0.89
CA ARG A 76 4.26 -10.23 2.01
C ARG A 76 3.78 -11.48 2.77
N HIS A 77 2.51 -11.49 3.14
CA HIS A 77 1.92 -12.38 4.13
C HIS A 77 1.22 -13.63 3.56
N THR A 78 0.76 -13.64 2.30
CA THR A 78 0.15 -14.83 1.64
C THR A 78 1.11 -16.04 1.61
N ARG A 79 2.42 -15.81 1.74
CA ARG A 79 3.45 -16.86 1.88
C ARG A 79 3.45 -17.57 3.25
N GLU A 80 2.70 -17.07 4.23
CA GLU A 80 2.80 -17.44 5.65
C GLU A 80 1.49 -18.02 6.24
N GLY A 81 0.39 -18.03 5.46
CA GLY A 81 -0.86 -18.71 5.82
C GLY A 81 -1.94 -17.85 6.50
N HIS A 82 -2.99 -18.48 7.03
CA HIS A 82 -4.23 -17.79 7.44
C HIS A 82 -4.06 -16.68 8.50
N CYS A 83 -3.13 -16.82 9.45
CA CYS A 83 -2.85 -15.76 10.44
C CYS A 83 -2.36 -14.46 9.78
N ALA A 84 -1.74 -14.57 8.61
CA ALA A 84 -1.00 -13.49 7.99
C ALA A 84 -1.93 -12.48 7.28
N GLN A 85 -3.18 -12.86 6.91
CA GLN A 85 -4.18 -11.91 6.41
C GLN A 85 -4.62 -10.90 7.50
N GLU A 86 -4.78 -11.35 8.75
CA GLU A 86 -5.10 -10.47 9.89
C GLU A 86 -3.89 -9.59 10.24
N VAL A 87 -2.67 -10.12 10.18
CA VAL A 87 -1.44 -9.31 10.34
C VAL A 87 -1.32 -8.24 9.24
N ALA A 88 -1.62 -8.57 7.98
CA ALA A 88 -1.67 -7.61 6.89
C ALA A 88 -2.73 -6.52 7.12
N TYR A 89 -3.92 -6.88 7.61
CA TYR A 89 -4.96 -5.91 7.98
C TYR A 89 -4.50 -4.98 9.11
N GLN A 90 -3.92 -5.52 10.18
CA GLN A 90 -3.42 -4.72 11.31
C GLN A 90 -2.25 -3.79 10.91
N GLN A 91 -1.36 -4.22 10.01
CA GLN A 91 -0.33 -3.36 9.44
C GLN A 91 -0.93 -2.25 8.56
N PHE A 92 -1.96 -2.56 7.76
CA PHE A 92 -2.67 -1.58 6.94
C PHE A 92 -3.36 -0.52 7.81
N VAL A 93 -4.13 -0.93 8.83
CA VAL A 93 -4.80 -0.04 9.78
C VAL A 93 -3.78 0.80 10.55
N ALA A 94 -2.62 0.26 10.95
CA ALA A 94 -1.57 1.04 11.61
C ALA A 94 -0.98 2.13 10.70
N ILE A 95 -0.70 1.81 9.43
CA ILE A 95 -0.21 2.76 8.43
C ILE A 95 -1.27 3.85 8.16
N MET A 96 -2.53 3.46 7.98
CA MET A 96 -3.64 4.40 7.81
C MET A 96 -3.88 5.25 9.07
N GLY A 97 -3.68 4.72 10.27
CA GLY A 97 -3.74 5.50 11.51
C GLY A 97 -2.71 6.63 11.56
N HIS A 98 -1.54 6.46 10.95
CA HIS A 98 -0.49 7.49 10.87
C HIS A 98 -0.60 8.45 9.68
N LEU A 99 -1.31 8.07 8.60
CA LEU A 99 -1.30 8.79 7.33
C LEU A 99 -2.69 8.98 6.67
N SER A 100 -3.79 8.66 7.36
CA SER A 100 -5.18 8.70 6.84
C SER A 100 -5.51 9.99 6.09
N GLY A 101 -5.06 11.15 6.56
CA GLY A 101 -5.26 12.44 5.90
C GLY A 101 -4.64 12.58 4.49
N LEU A 102 -3.86 11.61 4.00
CA LEU A 102 -3.45 11.52 2.59
C LEU A 102 -4.53 10.87 1.71
N TRP A 103 -5.46 10.10 2.27
CA TRP A 103 -6.52 9.39 1.55
C TRP A 103 -7.94 9.82 1.96
N SER A 104 -8.12 10.44 3.13
CA SER A 104 -9.36 11.08 3.55
C SER A 104 -9.80 12.15 2.55
N ASP A 105 -11.12 12.33 2.41
CA ASP A 105 -11.72 13.31 1.51
C ASP A 105 -11.17 14.74 1.73
N GLY A 106 -10.88 15.43 0.62
CA GLY A 106 -10.16 16.70 0.59
C GLY A 106 -8.63 16.60 0.79
N LEU A 107 -8.07 15.39 0.92
CA LEU A 107 -6.63 15.10 1.07
C LEU A 107 -5.91 16.00 2.11
N PRO A 108 -6.47 16.20 3.32
CA PRO A 108 -6.09 17.31 4.21
C PRO A 108 -4.64 17.33 4.72
N LEU A 109 -3.90 16.23 4.59
CA LEU A 109 -2.48 16.12 4.94
C LEU A 109 -1.52 16.35 3.75
N LEU A 110 -2.03 16.32 2.51
CA LEU A 110 -1.21 16.35 1.30
C LEU A 110 -0.47 17.69 1.13
N GLU A 111 -1.17 18.82 1.12
CA GLU A 111 -0.53 20.15 0.95
C GLU A 111 0.47 20.47 2.09
N PRO A 112 0.15 20.28 3.38
CA PRO A 112 1.14 20.46 4.46
C PRO A 112 2.36 19.53 4.33
N ALA A 113 2.17 18.29 3.86
CA ALA A 113 3.27 17.38 3.58
C ALA A 113 4.14 17.87 2.40
N ILE A 114 3.53 18.41 1.34
CA ILE A 114 4.23 19.01 0.19
C ILE A 114 5.08 20.22 0.63
N ASP A 115 4.58 21.07 1.53
CA ASP A 115 5.33 22.17 2.12
C ASP A 115 6.52 21.67 2.95
N CYS A 116 6.30 20.70 3.82
CA CYS A 116 7.35 20.07 4.63
C CYS A 116 8.44 19.43 3.75
N TYR A 117 8.04 18.74 2.67
CA TYR A 117 8.96 18.22 1.66
C TYR A 117 9.74 19.35 0.99
N SER A 118 9.07 20.41 0.57
CA SER A 118 9.67 21.51 -0.20
C SER A 118 10.69 22.31 0.63
N LYS A 119 10.41 22.54 1.92
CA LYS A 119 11.39 23.08 2.89
C LYS A 119 12.64 22.19 3.00
N CYS A 120 12.46 20.89 3.14
CA CYS A 120 13.57 19.93 3.22
C CYS A 120 14.34 19.79 1.88
N CYS A 121 13.65 19.77 0.75
CA CYS A 121 14.24 19.65 -0.58
C CYS A 121 15.09 20.90 -0.91
N LYS A 122 14.55 22.11 -0.67
CA LYS A 122 15.29 23.37 -0.81
C LYS A 122 16.53 23.44 0.08
N LYS A 123 16.47 22.88 1.30
CA LYS A 123 17.56 22.88 2.29
C LYS A 123 18.65 21.85 2.03
N TYR A 124 18.28 20.63 1.60
CA TYR A 124 19.21 19.50 1.51
C TYR A 124 19.52 19.03 0.09
N LEU A 125 18.70 19.39 -0.90
CA LEU A 125 18.86 19.08 -2.33
C LEU A 125 18.80 20.36 -3.18
N PRO A 126 19.51 21.46 -2.85
CA PRO A 126 19.29 22.77 -3.47
C PRO A 126 19.51 22.78 -4.99
N ARG A 127 20.45 21.97 -5.51
CA ARG A 127 20.68 21.80 -6.97
C ARG A 127 19.44 21.23 -7.68
N LEU A 128 18.83 20.21 -7.08
CA LEU A 128 17.63 19.58 -7.62
C LEU A 128 16.42 20.51 -7.48
N TYR A 129 16.20 21.09 -6.29
CA TYR A 129 15.11 22.04 -6.05
C TYR A 129 15.14 23.21 -7.04
N ALA A 130 16.30 23.83 -7.26
CA ALA A 130 16.47 24.89 -8.24
C ALA A 130 16.18 24.41 -9.68
N ARG A 131 16.53 23.17 -10.04
CA ARG A 131 16.21 22.61 -11.36
C ARG A 131 14.72 22.35 -11.54
N LEU A 132 14.04 21.80 -10.54
CA LEU A 132 12.60 21.55 -10.58
C LEU A 132 11.83 22.87 -10.73
N VAL A 133 12.18 23.91 -9.96
CA VAL A 133 11.60 25.25 -10.08
C VAL A 133 11.87 25.86 -11.46
N TYR A 134 13.10 25.79 -11.97
CA TYR A 134 13.46 26.29 -13.32
C TYR A 134 12.70 25.58 -14.45
N LEU A 135 12.37 24.29 -14.28
CA LEU A 135 11.58 23.51 -15.24
C LEU A 135 10.08 23.57 -14.98
N HIS A 136 9.60 24.40 -14.04
CA HIS A 136 8.20 24.48 -13.61
C HIS A 136 7.59 23.13 -13.19
N VAL A 137 8.42 22.22 -12.65
CA VAL A 137 7.99 20.91 -12.14
C VAL A 137 7.47 21.08 -10.71
N GLU A 138 6.18 21.38 -10.58
CA GLU A 138 5.54 21.53 -9.27
C GLU A 138 5.48 20.20 -8.48
N PRO A 139 5.69 20.22 -7.15
CA PRO A 139 5.64 19.01 -6.33
C PRO A 139 4.31 18.23 -6.44
N LEU A 140 3.18 18.92 -6.58
CA LEU A 140 1.86 18.32 -6.72
C LEU A 140 1.72 17.48 -8.01
N ALA A 141 2.51 17.76 -9.05
CA ALA A 141 2.48 17.04 -10.32
C ALA A 141 3.18 15.66 -10.29
N TYR A 142 3.80 15.28 -9.16
CA TYR A 142 4.46 13.97 -9.03
C TYR A 142 4.37 13.32 -7.64
N LEU A 143 4.39 14.09 -6.54
CA LEU A 143 4.38 13.53 -5.19
C LEU A 143 3.16 12.63 -4.90
N PRO A 144 1.91 12.97 -5.31
CA PRO A 144 0.76 12.09 -5.08
C PRO A 144 0.92 10.70 -5.70
N THR A 145 1.58 10.59 -6.87
CA THR A 145 1.84 9.30 -7.54
C THR A 145 2.65 8.36 -6.65
N GLY A 146 3.68 8.89 -5.98
CA GLY A 146 4.49 8.15 -5.03
C GLY A 146 3.77 7.94 -3.69
N TRP A 147 3.27 9.02 -3.08
CA TRP A 147 2.77 8.99 -1.71
C TRP A 147 1.46 8.21 -1.54
N LEU A 148 0.49 8.38 -2.43
CA LEU A 148 -0.79 7.65 -2.32
C LEU A 148 -0.63 6.14 -2.58
N SER A 149 0.45 5.73 -3.26
CA SER A 149 0.82 4.32 -3.48
C SER A 149 1.89 3.80 -2.50
N LEU A 150 2.29 4.60 -1.50
CA LEU A 150 3.45 4.37 -0.62
C LEU A 150 4.67 3.81 -1.37
N PHE A 151 5.09 4.56 -2.39
CA PHE A 151 6.24 4.32 -3.26
C PHE A 151 6.14 3.11 -4.20
N SER A 152 5.00 2.41 -4.24
CA SER A 152 4.74 1.27 -5.15
C SER A 152 4.77 1.60 -6.64
N LYS A 153 4.81 2.89 -7.01
CA LYS A 153 5.02 3.39 -8.39
C LYS A 153 6.43 3.95 -8.65
N TRP A 154 7.31 3.96 -7.64
CA TRP A 154 8.68 4.51 -7.72
C TRP A 154 9.77 3.49 -7.36
N LEU A 155 9.44 2.43 -6.64
CA LEU A 155 10.37 1.44 -6.12
C LEU A 155 10.01 0.01 -6.58
N PRO A 156 11.00 -0.90 -6.73
CA PRO A 156 10.76 -2.33 -6.77
C PRO A 156 10.10 -2.84 -5.49
N MET A 157 9.28 -3.90 -5.61
CA MET A 157 8.45 -4.47 -4.53
C MET A 157 9.23 -4.69 -3.22
N ASP A 158 10.42 -5.28 -3.29
CA ASP A 158 11.22 -5.62 -2.09
C ASP A 158 11.64 -4.36 -1.30
N CYS A 159 11.90 -3.26 -2.00
CA CYS A 159 12.17 -1.96 -1.38
C CYS A 159 10.91 -1.33 -0.77
N VAL A 160 9.76 -1.48 -1.42
CA VAL A 160 8.46 -0.99 -0.90
C VAL A 160 8.16 -1.65 0.45
N LEU A 161 8.33 -2.97 0.57
CA LEU A 161 8.04 -3.68 1.81
C LEU A 161 8.84 -3.12 3.01
N LEU A 162 10.16 -2.95 2.88
CA LEU A 162 10.97 -2.38 3.98
C LEU A 162 10.60 -0.91 4.28
N VAL A 163 10.15 -0.16 3.26
CA VAL A 163 9.68 1.22 3.43
C VAL A 163 8.34 1.27 4.18
N LEU A 164 7.41 0.33 3.96
CA LEU A 164 6.16 0.24 4.71
C LEU A 164 6.44 0.07 6.22
N ASP A 165 7.49 -0.65 6.60
CA ASP A 165 7.87 -0.84 8.02
C ASP A 165 8.48 0.42 8.65
N LEU A 166 9.17 1.26 7.87
CA LEU A 166 9.61 2.58 8.31
C LEU A 166 8.42 3.54 8.48
N VAL A 167 7.47 3.50 7.55
CA VAL A 167 6.25 4.32 7.56
C VAL A 167 5.31 3.92 8.70
N ALA A 168 5.12 2.63 8.96
CA ALA A 168 4.39 2.13 10.13
C ALA A 168 5.04 2.52 11.47
N GLY A 169 6.37 2.79 11.47
CA GLY A 169 7.11 3.23 12.66
C GLY A 169 7.15 4.74 12.90
N HIS A 170 7.08 5.58 11.86
CA HIS A 170 7.34 7.03 11.97
C HIS A 170 6.39 7.93 11.14
N GLY A 171 5.39 7.34 10.46
CA GLY A 171 4.38 8.05 9.67
C GLY A 171 4.98 9.00 8.63
N LEU A 172 4.48 10.23 8.63
CA LEU A 172 4.86 11.27 7.66
C LEU A 172 6.36 11.64 7.73
N HIS A 173 7.03 11.50 8.88
CA HIS A 173 8.48 11.71 8.95
C HIS A 173 9.27 10.72 8.08
N ALA A 174 8.85 9.44 8.07
CA ALA A 174 9.45 8.43 7.21
C ALA A 174 9.08 8.65 5.73
N LEU A 175 7.82 8.99 5.43
CA LEU A 175 7.39 9.31 4.07
C LEU A 175 8.26 10.42 3.44
N LEU A 176 8.47 11.52 4.18
CA LEU A 176 9.34 12.62 3.76
C LEU A 176 10.80 12.19 3.64
N ALA A 177 11.32 11.40 4.60
CA ALA A 177 12.70 10.93 4.61
C ALA A 177 13.02 10.00 3.43
N VAL A 178 12.13 9.04 3.12
CA VAL A 178 12.25 8.13 1.97
C VAL A 178 12.18 8.93 0.66
N THR A 179 11.25 9.88 0.55
CA THR A 179 11.15 10.75 -0.63
C THR A 179 12.46 11.49 -0.88
N LEU A 180 13.08 12.06 0.16
CA LEU A 180 14.36 12.76 0.05
C LEU A 180 15.53 11.80 -0.25
N ALA A 181 15.54 10.59 0.30
CA ALA A 181 16.55 9.57 0.01
C ALA A 181 16.53 9.13 -1.46
N ILE A 182 15.33 8.85 -1.99
CA ILE A 182 15.09 8.54 -3.41
C ILE A 182 15.52 9.71 -4.30
N PHE A 183 15.10 10.93 -3.95
CA PHE A 183 15.39 12.12 -4.77
C PHE A 183 16.87 12.53 -4.72
N HIS A 184 17.58 12.23 -3.63
CA HIS A 184 19.04 12.33 -3.56
C HIS A 184 19.73 11.31 -4.48
N GLN A 185 19.28 10.05 -4.46
CA GLN A 185 19.85 8.96 -5.27
C GLN A 185 19.83 9.27 -6.77
N TYR A 186 18.75 9.89 -7.26
CA TYR A 186 18.59 10.24 -8.68
C TYR A 186 18.89 11.72 -9.01
N GLN A 187 19.43 12.50 -8.07
CA GLN A 187 19.54 13.96 -8.22
C GLN A 187 20.35 14.39 -9.44
N ASP A 188 21.52 13.78 -9.69
CA ASP A 188 22.41 14.23 -10.75
C ASP A 188 21.89 13.89 -12.16
N MET A 189 21.06 12.85 -12.28
CA MET A 189 20.34 12.52 -13.51
C MET A 189 19.17 13.50 -13.73
N MET A 190 18.35 13.75 -12.70
CA MET A 190 17.25 14.72 -12.79
C MET A 190 17.74 16.16 -13.03
N VAL A 191 18.92 16.54 -12.53
CA VAL A 191 19.54 17.84 -12.77
C VAL A 191 19.95 18.03 -14.25
N GLN A 192 20.34 16.95 -14.94
CA GLN A 192 20.75 16.97 -16.35
C GLN A 192 19.57 17.06 -17.33
N MET A 193 18.38 16.59 -16.93
CA MET A 193 17.16 16.67 -17.75
C MET A 193 16.83 18.12 -18.12
N ARG A 194 16.36 18.34 -19.35
CA ARG A 194 16.20 19.67 -19.98
C ARG A 194 14.76 20.18 -20.04
N THR A 195 13.76 19.32 -19.80
CA THR A 195 12.35 19.70 -19.88
C THR A 195 11.53 19.12 -18.73
N MET A 196 10.41 19.79 -18.40
CA MET A 196 9.40 19.31 -17.46
C MET A 196 8.96 17.88 -17.78
N HIS A 197 8.73 17.58 -19.07
CA HIS A 197 8.29 16.27 -19.54
C HIS A 197 9.32 15.15 -19.30
N GLN A 198 10.62 15.42 -19.46
CA GLN A 198 11.67 14.44 -19.15
C GLN A 198 11.68 14.07 -17.67
N VAL A 199 11.60 15.08 -16.79
CA VAL A 199 11.57 14.87 -15.32
C VAL A 199 10.30 14.12 -14.90
N LEU A 200 9.13 14.53 -15.39
CA LEU A 200 7.86 13.87 -15.05
C LEU A 200 7.74 12.45 -15.62
N ASN A 201 8.26 12.18 -16.82
CA ASN A 201 8.33 10.81 -17.35
C ASN A 201 9.26 9.94 -16.48
N PHE A 202 10.45 10.44 -16.15
CA PHE A 202 11.37 9.72 -15.29
C PHE A 202 10.73 9.37 -13.94
N ILE A 203 10.15 10.37 -13.26
CA ILE A 203 9.57 10.16 -11.92
C ILE A 203 8.37 9.21 -11.95
N ASN A 204 7.50 9.28 -12.98
CA ASN A 204 6.26 8.51 -13.02
C ASN A 204 6.35 7.19 -13.83
N ARG A 205 7.50 6.85 -14.42
CA ARG A 205 7.72 5.61 -15.18
C ARG A 205 9.10 4.99 -14.95
N ASP A 206 10.15 5.73 -15.29
CA ASP A 206 11.49 5.14 -15.43
C ASP A 206 12.20 4.91 -14.09
N MET A 207 11.79 5.63 -13.03
CA MET A 207 12.37 5.52 -11.69
C MET A 207 12.21 4.10 -11.10
N GLN A 208 11.02 3.49 -11.26
CA GLN A 208 10.75 2.13 -10.78
C GLN A 208 11.57 1.05 -11.51
N LEU A 209 12.09 1.37 -12.71
CA LEU A 209 12.97 0.50 -13.49
C LEU A 209 14.45 0.65 -13.12
N GLN A 210 14.82 1.64 -12.30
CA GLN A 210 16.20 1.83 -11.89
C GLN A 210 16.58 0.83 -10.77
N PRO A 211 17.78 0.22 -10.83
CA PRO A 211 18.26 -0.62 -9.75
C PRO A 211 18.51 0.21 -8.49
N ILE A 212 17.88 -0.20 -7.39
CA ILE A 212 18.06 0.41 -6.07
C ILE A 212 18.21 -0.69 -5.02
N GLU A 213 19.31 -0.63 -4.26
CA GLU A 213 19.61 -1.60 -3.21
C GLU A 213 18.82 -1.25 -1.95
N ALA A 214 17.94 -2.16 -1.54
CA ALA A 214 17.01 -1.94 -0.44
C ALA A 214 17.72 -1.54 0.87
N ASP A 215 18.78 -2.25 1.24
CA ASP A 215 19.57 -1.96 2.45
C ASP A 215 20.21 -0.56 2.42
N LYS A 216 20.70 -0.11 1.25
CA LYS A 216 21.28 1.23 1.08
C LYS A 216 20.20 2.31 1.20
N LEU A 217 19.02 2.10 0.61
CA LEU A 217 17.87 3.01 0.75
C LEU A 217 17.43 3.12 2.22
N ILE A 218 17.23 1.99 2.91
CA ILE A 218 16.73 1.95 4.29
C ILE A 218 17.77 2.50 5.28
N SER A 219 19.05 2.15 5.12
CA SER A 219 20.14 2.68 5.94
C SER A 219 20.32 4.20 5.74
N SER A 220 20.37 4.67 4.50
CA SER A 220 20.42 6.11 4.18
C SER A 220 19.21 6.87 4.75
N THR A 221 18.01 6.32 4.58
CA THR A 221 16.77 6.90 5.12
C THR A 221 16.83 7.03 6.64
N THR A 222 17.16 5.94 7.33
CA THR A 222 17.11 5.88 8.81
C THR A 222 18.23 6.70 9.45
N MET A 223 19.46 6.61 8.94
CA MET A 223 20.63 7.23 9.57
C MET A 223 20.83 8.70 9.17
N VAL A 224 20.41 9.09 7.96
CA VAL A 224 20.67 10.43 7.40
C VAL A 224 19.40 11.26 7.24
N TRP A 225 18.37 10.73 6.58
CA TRP A 225 17.23 11.54 6.16
C TRP A 225 16.17 11.75 7.24
N LEU A 226 15.83 10.71 8.01
CA LEU A 226 14.84 10.79 9.09
C LEU A 226 15.25 11.82 10.18
N PRO A 227 16.51 11.83 10.68
CA PRO A 227 16.97 12.89 11.59
C PRO A 227 17.06 14.29 10.95
N ARG A 228 17.24 14.39 9.62
CA ARG A 228 17.23 15.67 8.89
C ARG A 228 15.82 16.25 8.77
N VAL A 229 14.83 15.41 8.48
CA VAL A 229 13.40 15.77 8.45
C VAL A 229 12.94 16.19 9.83
N GLN A 230 13.12 15.35 10.85
CA GLN A 230 12.71 15.64 12.24
C GLN A 230 13.30 16.97 12.76
N ARG A 231 14.59 17.24 12.50
CA ARG A 231 15.25 18.51 12.89
C ARG A 231 14.77 19.74 12.11
N THR A 232 14.16 19.58 10.93
CA THR A 232 13.82 20.71 10.04
C THR A 232 12.34 21.04 10.03
N VAL A 233 11.48 20.02 10.05
CA VAL A 233 10.02 20.15 9.92
C VAL A 233 9.24 19.29 10.92
N GLY A 234 9.90 18.65 11.90
CA GLY A 234 9.24 17.67 12.77
C GLY A 234 7.99 18.20 13.50
N SER A 235 8.09 19.38 14.10
CA SER A 235 6.95 20.05 14.75
C SER A 235 5.84 20.48 13.77
N GLU A 236 6.20 20.80 12.53
CA GLU A 236 5.25 21.16 11.46
C GLU A 236 4.49 19.91 10.98
N VAL A 237 5.20 18.78 10.82
CA VAL A 237 4.64 17.46 10.52
C VAL A 237 3.70 17.00 11.64
N ASP A 238 4.12 17.11 12.90
CA ASP A 238 3.28 16.78 14.06
C ASP A 238 2.02 17.66 14.12
N ALA A 239 2.13 18.95 13.78
CA ALA A 239 0.98 19.85 13.68
C ALA A 239 0.03 19.43 12.55
N ALA A 240 0.56 19.20 11.34
CA ALA A 240 -0.22 18.82 10.16
C ALA A 240 -0.98 17.51 10.34
N VAL A 241 -0.36 16.47 10.89
CA VAL A 241 -1.01 15.17 11.15
C VAL A 241 -2.16 15.33 12.17
N ARG A 242 -1.95 16.10 13.25
CA ARG A 242 -3.00 16.39 14.24
C ARG A 242 -4.15 17.20 13.62
N GLU A 243 -3.86 18.20 12.80
CA GLU A 243 -4.90 19.03 12.18
C GLU A 243 -5.71 18.24 11.15
N ALA A 244 -5.06 17.44 10.29
CA ALA A 244 -5.73 16.59 9.32
C ALA A 244 -6.68 15.57 9.99
N CYS A 245 -6.28 15.01 11.14
CA CYS A 245 -7.13 14.17 11.98
C CYS A 245 -8.36 14.94 12.50
N VAL A 246 -8.17 16.15 13.04
CA VAL A 246 -9.27 17.00 13.54
C VAL A 246 -10.22 17.44 12.42
N ARG A 247 -9.72 17.80 11.22
CA ARG A 247 -10.57 18.12 10.06
C ARG A 247 -11.42 16.93 9.64
N SER A 248 -10.82 15.75 9.57
CA SER A 248 -11.52 14.49 9.23
C SER A 248 -12.62 14.17 10.25
N ALA A 249 -12.32 14.27 11.56
CA ALA A 249 -13.29 14.03 12.62
C ALA A 249 -14.46 15.03 12.63
N ARG A 250 -14.20 16.33 12.39
CA ARG A 250 -15.26 17.35 12.33
C ARG A 250 -16.27 17.08 11.23
N LYS A 251 -15.83 16.63 10.05
CA LYS A 251 -16.71 16.39 8.91
C LYS A 251 -17.79 15.34 9.21
N ILE A 252 -17.43 14.29 9.96
CA ILE A 252 -18.36 13.25 10.45
C ILE A 252 -19.45 13.87 11.34
N SER A 253 -19.07 14.78 12.25
CA SER A 253 -19.99 15.44 13.18
C SER A 253 -20.86 16.53 12.54
N SER A 254 -20.59 16.92 11.29
CA SER A 254 -21.36 17.94 10.54
C SER A 254 -22.30 17.36 9.48
N SER A 255 -22.31 16.05 9.28
CA SER A 255 -23.31 15.38 8.44
C SER A 255 -24.69 15.46 9.11
N PRO A 256 -25.73 15.95 8.43
CA PRO A 256 -27.10 15.92 8.97
C PRO A 256 -27.58 14.48 9.18
N PRO A 257 -28.49 14.23 10.14
CA PRO A 257 -29.31 13.03 10.10
C PRO A 257 -30.16 13.05 8.81
N ASP A 258 -30.16 11.93 8.09
CA ASP A 258 -30.89 11.78 6.81
C ASP A 258 -32.38 11.52 7.11
N ASP A 259 -33.15 12.60 7.23
CA ASP A 259 -34.51 12.58 7.74
C ASP A 259 -35.55 12.90 6.64
N GLN A 260 -36.53 12.01 6.51
CA GLN A 260 -37.73 12.12 5.68
C GLN A 260 -37.53 12.42 4.18
N ARG A 261 -37.28 11.35 3.41
CA ARG A 261 -37.83 11.22 2.05
C ARG A 261 -39.36 11.13 2.14
N THR A 262 -40.05 12.27 2.18
CA THR A 262 -41.51 12.32 1.99
C THR A 262 -41.88 11.87 0.58
N VAL A 263 -42.98 11.11 0.47
CA VAL A 263 -43.52 10.65 -0.80
C VAL A 263 -44.46 11.72 -1.34
N GLU A 264 -44.19 12.21 -2.56
CA GLU A 264 -45.18 12.95 -3.35
C GLU A 264 -45.76 12.01 -4.41
N ASP A 265 -47.03 11.64 -4.24
CA ASP A 265 -47.78 10.88 -5.24
C ASP A 265 -48.25 11.79 -6.39
N PRO A 266 -48.23 11.32 -7.65
CA PRO A 266 -48.53 12.15 -8.82
C PRO A 266 -50.00 12.05 -9.28
N GLU A 267 -50.82 13.07 -9.03
CA GLU A 267 -52.14 13.21 -9.68
C GLU A 267 -52.40 14.61 -10.28
N LEU A 268 -53.36 14.62 -11.21
CA LEU A 268 -53.58 15.69 -12.18
C LEU A 268 -54.34 16.90 -11.61
N SER A 269 -53.97 18.09 -12.07
CA SER A 269 -54.98 19.06 -12.54
C SER A 269 -54.39 19.91 -13.67
N ALA A 270 -55.26 20.52 -14.49
CA ALA A 270 -54.85 21.12 -15.76
C ALA A 270 -55.56 22.46 -16.05
N SER A 271 -55.04 23.13 -17.09
CA SER A 271 -55.68 24.16 -17.93
C SER A 271 -55.59 25.64 -17.54
N VAL A 272 -55.63 26.47 -18.60
CA VAL A 272 -55.73 27.95 -18.66
C VAL A 272 -54.52 28.74 -18.12
N GLY A 273 -53.93 29.71 -18.84
CA GLY A 273 -54.14 30.13 -20.24
C GLY A 273 -53.67 31.57 -20.52
N SER A 274 -53.66 31.95 -21.82
CA SER A 274 -53.52 33.33 -22.36
C SER A 274 -52.13 34.00 -22.45
N SER A 275 -51.50 33.80 -23.61
CA SER A 275 -50.97 34.82 -24.55
C SER A 275 -50.39 36.18 -24.08
N ARG A 276 -49.20 36.52 -24.61
CA ARG A 276 -48.95 37.79 -25.39
C ARG A 276 -47.58 37.82 -26.13
N GLN A 277 -47.64 38.09 -27.45
CA GLN A 277 -46.80 39.00 -28.28
C GLN A 277 -45.24 38.94 -28.15
N SER A 278 -44.43 38.57 -29.17
CA SER A 278 -44.14 39.21 -30.51
C SER A 278 -43.26 40.48 -30.46
N ALA A 279 -42.29 40.79 -31.35
CA ALA A 279 -41.61 40.07 -32.45
C ALA A 279 -40.41 40.91 -33.01
N GLY A 280 -39.60 40.37 -33.95
CA GLY A 280 -38.54 41.06 -34.73
C GLY A 280 -37.10 40.67 -34.32
N SER A 281 -36.09 40.34 -35.17
CA SER A 281 -35.67 40.78 -36.54
C SER A 281 -35.12 42.22 -36.57
N THR A 282 -33.96 42.60 -37.14
CA THR A 282 -32.99 42.08 -38.16
C THR A 282 -31.58 42.66 -37.87
N GLY A 283 -30.44 42.41 -38.53
CA GLY A 283 -30.02 41.61 -39.71
C GLY A 283 -28.56 41.94 -40.13
N LEU A 284 -27.97 41.22 -41.11
CA LEU A 284 -26.63 41.45 -41.72
C LEU A 284 -26.72 42.43 -42.93
N PRO A 285 -25.62 43.02 -43.46
CA PRO A 285 -24.65 42.38 -44.42
C PRO A 285 -23.17 42.48 -43.95
N ALA A 286 -22.14 41.76 -44.44
CA ALA A 286 -21.63 41.40 -45.80
C ALA A 286 -20.92 42.57 -46.54
N GLY A 287 -19.80 42.39 -47.27
CA GLY A 287 -19.04 41.17 -47.61
C GLY A 287 -17.69 41.44 -48.34
N GLU A 288 -17.32 40.57 -49.29
CA GLU A 288 -16.03 40.47 -50.07
C GLU A 288 -14.89 39.73 -49.32
N GLY A 289 -14.05 38.85 -49.88
CA GLY A 289 -13.72 38.41 -51.27
C GLY A 289 -12.17 38.29 -51.37
N GLU A 290 -11.50 37.26 -51.90
CA GLU A 290 -11.85 35.98 -52.56
C GLU A 290 -10.92 34.84 -51.98
N GLY A 291 -10.61 33.66 -52.55
CA GLY A 291 -10.92 33.00 -53.83
C GLY A 291 -10.20 31.64 -54.02
N GLU A 292 -10.64 30.86 -55.01
CA GLU A 292 -10.05 29.64 -55.67
C GLU A 292 -9.74 28.33 -54.90
N GLU A 293 -9.76 27.23 -55.68
CA GLU A 293 -9.68 25.77 -55.37
C GLU A 293 -8.62 25.13 -56.34
N PRO A 294 -8.38 23.79 -56.48
CA PRO A 294 -8.73 22.61 -55.65
C PRO A 294 -7.59 21.55 -55.47
N SER A 295 -7.93 20.43 -54.81
CA SER A 295 -7.51 19.02 -55.11
C SER A 295 -6.11 18.43 -54.77
N ARG A 296 -6.11 17.57 -53.73
CA ARG A 296 -5.52 16.19 -53.58
C ARG A 296 -3.98 15.87 -53.63
N PRO A 297 -3.54 14.72 -53.04
CA PRO A 297 -2.14 14.23 -52.88
C PRO A 297 -1.75 13.18 -53.98
N PRO A 298 -0.65 12.37 -53.92
CA PRO A 298 0.43 12.17 -52.94
C PRO A 298 1.85 12.51 -53.50
N PRO A 299 2.92 11.66 -53.66
CA PRO A 299 3.12 10.19 -53.55
C PRO A 299 3.93 9.73 -52.29
N ALA A 300 4.52 8.52 -52.32
CA ALA A 300 5.51 8.01 -51.35
C ALA A 300 6.56 7.07 -52.04
N SER A 301 7.58 6.62 -51.29
CA SER A 301 8.55 5.53 -51.58
C SER A 301 9.70 5.73 -52.59
N THR A 302 10.93 5.39 -52.17
CA THR A 302 12.02 4.61 -52.85
C THR A 302 13.36 4.83 -52.11
N GLY A 303 14.35 3.90 -52.09
CA GLY A 303 14.32 2.51 -52.56
C GLY A 303 15.67 1.90 -52.99
N ALA A 304 16.56 1.55 -52.05
CA ALA A 304 17.78 0.73 -52.27
C ALA A 304 18.13 0.00 -50.94
N ARG A 305 18.41 -1.32 -50.78
CA ARG A 305 18.97 -2.42 -51.62
C ARG A 305 20.48 -2.25 -51.90
N ALA A 306 21.37 -3.25 -51.78
CA ALA A 306 21.24 -4.70 -51.48
C ALA A 306 22.56 -5.30 -50.90
N ALA A 307 22.70 -6.64 -50.91
CA ALA A 307 23.80 -7.49 -50.40
C ALA A 307 23.72 -7.79 -48.89
N ASP A 308 23.35 -8.99 -48.41
CA ASP A 308 23.64 -10.40 -48.78
C ASP A 308 25.04 -10.89 -48.35
N GLY A 309 25.05 -11.94 -47.51
CA GLY A 309 26.24 -12.51 -46.87
C GLY A 309 25.84 -13.59 -45.87
N GLU A 310 25.85 -14.85 -46.30
CA GLU A 310 25.17 -15.98 -45.66
C GLU A 310 26.17 -17.00 -45.03
N ILE A 311 25.63 -17.97 -44.26
CA ILE A 311 26.20 -19.31 -43.94
C ILE A 311 27.11 -19.50 -42.69
N ARG A 312 26.75 -20.55 -41.92
CA ARG A 312 27.52 -21.44 -40.99
C ARG A 312 27.79 -21.07 -39.51
N SER A 313 27.24 -21.93 -38.65
CA SER A 313 27.83 -22.40 -37.38
C SER A 313 29.03 -23.34 -37.60
N PRO A 314 29.86 -23.55 -36.56
CA PRO A 314 30.25 -24.92 -36.19
C PRO A 314 30.15 -25.21 -34.67
N THR A 315 30.55 -26.42 -34.25
CA THR A 315 30.24 -27.01 -32.93
C THR A 315 31.46 -27.47 -32.11
N ALA A 316 31.27 -27.48 -30.78
CA ALA A 316 31.77 -28.45 -29.79
C ALA A 316 33.16 -28.29 -29.09
N ASN A 317 33.14 -28.70 -27.81
CA ASN A 317 34.24 -29.06 -26.88
C ASN A 317 35.20 -27.94 -26.41
N SER A 318 35.66 -27.92 -25.14
CA SER A 318 35.87 -29.04 -24.20
C SER A 318 35.59 -28.73 -22.71
N LYS A 319 35.47 -29.80 -21.88
CA LYS A 319 35.63 -29.79 -20.40
C LYS A 319 37.10 -30.09 -20.03
N PRO A 320 37.59 -29.70 -18.83
CA PRO A 320 37.60 -30.59 -17.64
C PRO A 320 37.30 -29.82 -16.32
N HIS A 321 37.17 -30.40 -15.10
CA HIS A 321 36.94 -31.77 -14.59
C HIS A 321 36.24 -31.65 -13.21
N THR A 322 35.52 -32.67 -12.75
CA THR A 322 35.12 -32.84 -11.33
C THR A 322 36.17 -33.67 -10.56
N PRO A 323 36.05 -33.80 -9.23
CA PRO A 323 35.38 -35.01 -8.72
C PRO A 323 34.43 -34.77 -7.53
N ASP A 324 33.50 -35.71 -7.34
CA ASP A 324 32.72 -35.90 -6.11
C ASP A 324 33.57 -36.45 -4.95
N LEU A 325 33.03 -36.48 -3.71
CA LEU A 325 32.98 -37.69 -2.85
C LEU A 325 32.27 -37.44 -1.49
N LEU A 326 31.42 -38.43 -1.14
CA LEU A 326 31.04 -38.90 0.22
C LEU A 326 30.12 -38.08 1.17
N SER A 327 29.13 -38.81 1.70
CA SER A 327 28.36 -38.51 2.92
C SER A 327 29.11 -38.97 4.19
N PRO A 328 28.70 -38.47 5.38
CA PRO A 328 28.13 -39.36 6.41
C PRO A 328 26.78 -38.81 6.93
N MET A 329 25.77 -39.60 7.30
CA MET A 329 25.66 -40.62 8.36
C MET A 329 25.78 -40.12 9.81
N ALA A 330 24.60 -39.91 10.41
CA ALA A 330 24.18 -40.25 11.77
C ALA A 330 25.07 -39.93 13.00
N ASN A 331 24.65 -38.92 13.78
CA ASN A 331 24.36 -38.98 15.23
C ASN A 331 23.81 -37.62 15.71
N GLY A 332 22.96 -37.51 16.74
CA GLY A 332 22.35 -38.59 17.52
C GLY A 332 21.87 -38.21 18.94
N THR A 333 21.09 -37.12 19.12
CA THR A 333 20.51 -36.75 20.43
C THR A 333 19.08 -36.24 20.28
N ALA A 334 18.18 -36.52 21.24
CA ALA A 334 16.75 -36.25 21.13
C ALA A 334 16.12 -35.61 22.39
N CYS A 335 15.08 -34.81 22.19
CA CYS A 335 14.03 -34.49 23.17
C CYS A 335 12.80 -34.01 22.36
N SER A 336 11.85 -34.88 22.01
CA SER A 336 10.78 -35.45 22.86
C SER A 336 9.58 -34.51 23.07
N ASP A 337 8.96 -34.05 21.98
CA ASP A 337 7.60 -33.51 22.04
C ASP A 337 6.55 -34.63 22.18
N ARG A 338 5.66 -34.48 23.17
CA ARG A 338 4.44 -35.28 23.31
C ARG A 338 3.26 -34.33 23.50
N HIS A 339 2.29 -34.38 22.59
CA HIS A 339 0.91 -34.82 22.86
C HIS A 339 0.08 -34.78 21.57
N ARG A 340 -0.24 -35.96 21.02
CA ARG A 340 -1.19 -36.11 19.91
C ARG A 340 -2.38 -36.91 20.39
N THR A 341 -3.36 -36.23 20.99
CA THR A 341 -4.55 -36.89 21.57
C THR A 341 -5.47 -37.38 20.46
N VAL A 342 -5.47 -38.69 20.23
CA VAL A 342 -6.46 -39.36 19.37
C VAL A 342 -7.77 -39.49 20.15
N ILE A 343 -8.86 -38.93 19.63
CA ILE A 343 -10.20 -39.19 20.16
C ILE A 343 -10.72 -40.46 19.46
N ASN A 344 -10.91 -41.53 20.23
CA ASN A 344 -11.46 -42.78 19.72
C ASN A 344 -12.99 -42.73 19.67
N LYS A 345 -13.59 -43.58 18.83
CA LYS A 345 -15.04 -43.90 18.89
C LYS A 345 -15.30 -45.01 19.92
N GLN A 346 -16.56 -45.42 20.04
CA GLN A 346 -17.09 -46.50 20.91
C GLN A 346 -17.27 -46.05 22.38
N ASP A 347 -18.35 -46.37 23.10
CA ASP A 347 -19.52 -47.23 22.81
C ASP A 347 -20.83 -46.64 23.35
N THR A 348 -21.97 -47.06 22.78
CA THR A 348 -23.17 -47.49 23.54
C THR A 348 -24.17 -48.16 22.59
N ALA A 349 -24.90 -49.16 23.08
CA ALA A 349 -25.85 -49.95 22.30
C ALA A 349 -27.17 -50.16 23.07
N ASP A 350 -28.14 -50.76 22.38
CA ASP A 350 -29.41 -51.30 22.88
C ASP A 350 -30.39 -50.34 23.57
N HIS A 351 -31.52 -50.09 22.89
CA HIS A 351 -32.72 -50.91 23.14
C HIS A 351 -33.60 -50.99 21.89
N ARG A 352 -34.31 -52.12 21.71
CA ARG A 352 -35.36 -52.30 20.70
C ARG A 352 -36.72 -52.41 21.37
N THR A 353 -37.73 -51.80 20.73
CA THR A 353 -39.11 -52.29 20.75
C THR A 353 -39.79 -51.87 19.44
N THR A 354 -40.86 -52.56 19.05
CA THR A 354 -41.57 -52.36 17.79
C THR A 354 -42.94 -51.75 18.03
N ASP A 355 -43.44 -50.95 17.07
CA ASP A 355 -44.57 -51.35 16.23
C ASP A 355 -44.88 -50.27 15.19
N GLY A 356 -45.66 -50.61 14.17
CA GLY A 356 -45.71 -49.85 12.91
C GLY A 356 -47.01 -49.09 12.63
N GLY A 357 -46.94 -48.25 11.59
CA GLY A 357 -48.07 -48.05 10.68
C GLY A 357 -48.59 -46.62 10.50
N SER A 358 -49.27 -46.45 9.36
CA SER A 358 -50.07 -45.30 8.93
C SER A 358 -49.33 -44.02 8.55
N SER A 359 -49.53 -43.60 7.30
CA SER A 359 -49.11 -42.30 6.76
C SER A 359 -50.13 -41.21 7.06
N SER A 360 -49.67 -40.03 7.45
CA SER A 360 -50.42 -38.78 7.29
C SER A 360 -49.47 -37.59 7.27
N ALA A 361 -49.64 -36.69 6.29
CA ALA A 361 -48.81 -35.50 6.18
C ALA A 361 -49.15 -34.51 7.29
N LYS A 362 -48.13 -34.02 8.01
CA LYS A 362 -48.27 -32.96 9.02
C LYS A 362 -47.54 -31.70 8.59
N VAL A 363 -48.22 -30.57 8.78
CA VAL A 363 -47.71 -29.21 8.65
C VAL A 363 -46.44 -29.06 9.50
N PRO A 364 -45.44 -28.22 9.10
CA PRO A 364 -44.29 -27.94 9.95
C PRO A 364 -44.72 -27.35 11.30
N THR A 365 -44.74 -28.18 12.34
CA THR A 365 -44.93 -27.72 13.71
C THR A 365 -43.78 -26.78 14.07
N ALA A 366 -44.08 -25.67 14.76
CA ALA A 366 -43.05 -24.73 15.20
C ALA A 366 -41.93 -25.45 15.97
N VAL A 367 -40.69 -25.01 15.79
CA VAL A 367 -39.52 -25.56 16.48
C VAL A 367 -39.70 -25.37 17.98
N VAL A 368 -40.07 -26.46 18.67
CA VAL A 368 -39.99 -26.53 20.13
C VAL A 368 -38.51 -26.56 20.46
N TRP A 369 -38.02 -25.48 21.06
CA TRP A 369 -36.66 -25.41 21.59
C TRP A 369 -36.59 -26.35 22.80
N ASP A 370 -36.09 -27.56 22.58
CA ASP A 370 -36.02 -28.57 23.64
C ASP A 370 -35.04 -28.12 24.73
N GLY A 371 -35.53 -28.11 25.96
CA GLY A 371 -35.05 -27.25 27.03
C GLY A 371 -33.86 -27.77 27.82
N ASP A 372 -32.95 -28.57 27.23
CA ASP A 372 -31.84 -29.20 27.96
C ASP A 372 -30.55 -28.34 27.92
N TRP A 373 -30.64 -27.17 28.56
CA TRP A 373 -29.59 -26.14 28.56
C TRP A 373 -28.36 -26.54 29.41
N ARG A 374 -27.44 -27.32 28.84
CA ARG A 374 -26.06 -27.50 29.37
C ARG A 374 -25.19 -26.22 29.33
N ILE A 375 -25.83 -25.07 29.10
CA ILE A 375 -25.28 -23.74 28.94
C ILE A 375 -24.36 -23.31 30.10
N PRO A 376 -24.63 -23.57 31.40
CA PRO A 376 -23.76 -23.09 32.47
C PRO A 376 -22.36 -23.69 32.43
N GLN A 377 -22.25 -24.99 32.13
CA GLN A 377 -20.97 -25.68 32.12
C GLN A 377 -20.11 -25.25 30.92
N GLU A 378 -20.72 -25.09 29.74
CA GLU A 378 -19.98 -24.64 28.56
C GLU A 378 -19.69 -23.13 28.61
N ILE A 379 -20.55 -22.30 29.21
CA ILE A 379 -20.22 -20.89 29.51
C ILE A 379 -19.04 -20.81 30.48
N GLU A 380 -19.00 -21.59 31.56
CA GLU A 380 -17.88 -21.54 32.51
C GLU A 380 -16.57 -22.01 31.87
N ARG A 381 -16.65 -23.05 31.04
CA ARG A 381 -15.52 -23.54 30.22
C ARG A 381 -15.02 -22.46 29.25
N LEU A 382 -15.92 -21.75 28.58
CA LEU A 382 -15.58 -20.66 27.66
C LEU A 382 -14.99 -19.45 28.41
N LYS A 383 -15.50 -19.09 29.60
CA LYS A 383 -14.87 -18.07 30.46
C LYS A 383 -13.43 -18.41 30.81
N VAL A 384 -13.16 -19.66 31.19
CA VAL A 384 -11.80 -20.14 31.49
C VAL A 384 -10.90 -20.05 30.26
N GLN A 385 -11.39 -20.44 29.08
CA GLN A 385 -10.64 -20.28 27.82
C GLN A 385 -10.39 -18.82 27.43
N VAL A 386 -11.33 -17.91 27.70
CA VAL A 386 -11.13 -16.46 27.48
C VAL A 386 -10.07 -15.91 28.45
N ALA A 387 -10.13 -16.26 29.73
CA ALA A 387 -9.16 -15.82 30.74
C ALA A 387 -7.73 -16.29 30.43
N ASP A 388 -7.56 -17.54 29.99
CA ASP A 388 -6.28 -18.13 29.56
C ASP A 388 -5.72 -17.44 28.30
N ARG A 389 -6.59 -17.09 27.35
CA ARG A 389 -6.23 -16.29 26.17
C ARG A 389 -5.88 -14.85 26.54
N ASP A 390 -6.56 -14.25 27.52
CA ASP A 390 -6.24 -12.91 28.01
C ASP A 390 -4.93 -12.88 28.83
N GLU A 391 -4.56 -13.96 29.52
CA GLU A 391 -3.23 -14.14 30.13
C GLU A 391 -2.16 -14.23 29.03
N THR A 392 -2.39 -15.06 28.01
CA THR A 392 -1.51 -15.19 26.84
C THR A 392 -1.31 -13.86 26.12
N ILE A 393 -2.39 -13.10 25.88
CA ILE A 393 -2.37 -11.77 25.25
C ILE A 393 -1.63 -10.76 26.15
N ARG A 394 -1.77 -10.83 27.48
CA ARG A 394 -0.98 -10.00 28.42
C ARG A 394 0.51 -10.32 28.37
N SER A 395 0.89 -11.60 28.25
CA SER A 395 2.29 -12.04 28.09
C SER A 395 2.90 -11.54 26.78
N LEU A 396 2.24 -11.80 25.64
CA LEU A 396 2.69 -11.32 24.32
C LEU A 396 2.80 -9.79 24.27
N ARG A 397 1.87 -9.06 24.92
CA ARG A 397 1.96 -7.59 25.09
C ARG A 397 3.10 -7.15 26.00
N ALA A 398 3.62 -8.01 26.88
CA ALA A 398 4.84 -7.73 27.68
C ALA A 398 6.11 -7.98 26.85
N GLU A 399 6.20 -9.11 26.16
CA GLU A 399 7.31 -9.43 25.25
C GLU A 399 7.44 -8.36 24.15
N MET A 400 6.34 -7.94 23.52
CA MET A 400 6.33 -6.84 22.56
C MET A 400 6.78 -5.50 23.15
N ARG A 401 6.67 -5.27 24.47
CA ARG A 401 7.22 -4.07 25.13
C ARG A 401 8.72 -4.18 25.33
N ILE A 402 9.22 -5.37 25.67
CA ILE A 402 10.66 -5.68 25.81
C ILE A 402 11.34 -5.54 24.44
N LEU A 403 10.86 -6.24 23.40
CA LEU A 403 11.40 -6.17 22.03
C LEU A 403 11.37 -4.73 21.46
N LYS A 404 10.34 -3.93 21.79
CA LYS A 404 10.30 -2.51 21.42
C LYS A 404 11.29 -1.65 22.19
N GLN A 405 11.69 -2.03 23.40
CA GLN A 405 12.75 -1.37 24.16
C GLN A 405 14.13 -1.77 23.62
N GLU A 406 14.40 -3.06 23.45
CA GLU A 406 15.65 -3.57 22.87
C GLU A 406 15.93 -2.96 21.48
N ARG A 407 14.90 -2.82 20.64
CA ARG A 407 15.01 -2.12 19.35
C ARG A 407 15.38 -0.64 19.50
N ARG A 408 14.87 0.06 20.52
CA ARG A 408 15.27 1.46 20.81
C ARG A 408 16.72 1.52 21.28
N ASP A 409 17.11 0.64 22.19
CA ASP A 409 18.46 0.62 22.76
C ASP A 409 19.51 0.25 21.70
N ALA A 410 19.19 -0.68 20.80
CA ALA A 410 20.02 -1.01 19.63
C ALA A 410 20.19 0.18 18.67
N ILE A 411 19.10 0.93 18.40
CA ILE A 411 19.17 2.16 17.58
C ILE A 411 20.03 3.22 18.28
N GLU A 412 19.87 3.43 19.60
CA GLU A 412 20.69 4.39 20.34
C GLU A 412 22.18 3.97 20.35
N MET A 413 22.47 2.68 20.48
CA MET A 413 23.83 2.14 20.39
C MET A 413 24.43 2.36 18.98
N GLN A 414 23.68 2.10 17.92
CA GLN A 414 24.11 2.41 16.54
C GLN A 414 24.39 3.91 16.36
N MET A 415 23.54 4.79 16.91
CA MET A 415 23.78 6.24 16.88
C MET A 415 25.04 6.64 17.67
N LYS A 416 25.36 5.98 18.79
CA LYS A 416 26.61 6.19 19.53
C LYS A 416 27.83 5.74 18.71
N CYS A 417 27.76 4.57 18.07
CA CYS A 417 28.83 4.06 17.21
C CYS A 417 29.11 4.99 16.01
N VAL A 418 28.06 5.54 15.37
CA VAL A 418 28.24 6.52 14.27
C VAL A 418 28.88 7.82 14.78
N ARG A 419 28.45 8.38 15.91
CA ARG A 419 29.09 9.57 16.49
C ARG A 419 30.56 9.34 16.82
N ALA A 420 30.92 8.17 17.35
CA ALA A 420 32.30 7.80 17.63
C ALA A 420 33.14 7.69 16.35
N LYS A 421 32.58 7.12 15.28
CA LYS A 421 33.22 7.08 13.95
C LYS A 421 33.43 8.49 13.38
N ASP A 422 32.42 9.35 13.47
CA ASP A 422 32.49 10.74 13.02
C ASP A 422 33.51 11.58 13.81
N GLU A 423 33.79 11.21 15.07
CA GLU A 423 34.85 11.81 15.90
C GLU A 423 36.25 11.36 15.46
N LEU A 424 36.46 10.04 15.36
CA LEU A 424 37.73 9.47 14.87
C LEU A 424 38.09 9.98 13.46
N GLN A 425 37.09 10.10 12.57
CA GLN A 425 37.30 10.64 11.23
C GLN A 425 37.67 12.13 11.24
N ARG A 426 37.17 12.93 12.20
CA ARG A 426 37.59 14.33 12.37
C ARG A 426 38.99 14.45 12.97
N GLN A 427 39.35 13.59 13.93
CA GLN A 427 40.70 13.53 14.50
C GLN A 427 41.74 13.21 13.41
N LEU A 428 41.52 12.13 12.64
CA LEU A 428 42.40 11.73 11.55
C LEU A 428 42.55 12.82 10.46
N LEU A 429 41.46 13.52 10.11
CA LEU A 429 41.52 14.65 9.17
C LEU A 429 42.31 15.84 9.74
N GLY A 430 42.27 16.05 11.06
CA GLY A 430 43.09 17.05 11.76
C GLY A 430 44.58 16.69 11.73
N GLU A 431 44.94 15.44 12.05
CA GLU A 431 46.32 14.93 11.97
C GLU A 431 46.90 15.02 10.55
N ILE A 432 46.11 14.65 9.53
CA ILE A 432 46.51 14.78 8.12
C ILE A 432 46.72 16.25 7.73
N ALA A 433 45.87 17.18 8.22
CA ALA A 433 46.03 18.60 7.95
C ALA A 433 47.29 19.19 8.63
N ASP A 434 47.57 18.79 9.87
CA ASP A 434 48.74 19.26 10.63
C ASP A 434 50.06 18.69 10.06
N LEU A 435 50.11 17.40 9.70
CA LEU A 435 51.24 16.81 8.99
C LEU A 435 51.51 17.51 7.66
N ARG A 436 50.45 17.86 6.92
CA ARG A 436 50.56 18.60 5.65
C ARG A 436 51.00 20.05 5.84
N TYR A 437 50.63 20.68 6.95
CA TYR A 437 51.13 22.00 7.31
C TYR A 437 52.65 21.95 7.56
N ARG A 438 53.11 21.03 8.43
CA ARG A 438 54.54 20.87 8.74
C ARG A 438 55.41 20.57 7.52
N LEU A 439 54.93 19.69 6.62
CA LEU A 439 55.66 19.35 5.39
C LEU A 439 55.83 20.56 4.44
N ASN A 440 54.88 21.49 4.40
CA ASN A 440 55.01 22.71 3.59
C ASN A 440 55.96 23.74 4.23
N ASP A 441 56.05 23.79 5.57
CA ASP A 441 56.96 24.67 6.31
C ASP A 441 58.43 24.20 6.27
N GLU A 442 58.71 22.92 5.93
CA GLU A 442 60.09 22.41 5.72
C GLU A 442 60.59 22.57 4.26
N ASP A 443 59.71 22.86 3.30
CA ASP A 443 60.03 23.10 1.87
C ASP A 443 60.21 24.61 1.52
N SER A 444 60.29 25.50 2.54
CA SER A 444 60.31 26.98 2.40
C SER A 444 61.56 27.67 2.95
#